data_AF-A0AA40K1U0-F1
#
_entry.id   AF-A0AA40K1U0-F1
#
_cell.length_a   1.000
_cell.length_b   1.000
_cell.length_c   1.000
_cell.angle_alpha   90.00
_cell.angle_beta   90.00
_cell.angle_gamma   90.00
#
_symmetry.space_group_name_H-M   'P 1'
#
loop_
_entity.id
_entity.type
_entity.pdbx_description
1 polymer ?
#
loop_
_entity_poly.entity_id
_entity_poly.type
_entity_poly.pdbx_seq_one_letter_code
_entity_poly.pdbx_strand_id
1 'polypeptide(L)'
;MDNCCKCFELAWTDGPAVGKRLRVQVVNEGGNSTTANSRTFMILTPGGGVGPNIQGCEAQYGYDWGRKYGGVVKAEDCVTLPERLQAGCYWRWNWARGDVNGWGIDYERIECPRELTDVSGCKA
;
A
#
# COMPACT_ATOMS: atom_id res chain seq x y z
N MET A 1 2.30 13.27 -14.04
CA MET A 1 2.59 12.69 -12.72
C MET A 1 4.02 13.06 -12.38
N ASP A 2 4.22 13.93 -11.39
CA ASP A 2 5.55 14.48 -11.08
C ASP A 2 6.43 13.49 -10.33
N ASN A 3 5.84 12.48 -9.68
CA ASN A 3 6.56 11.46 -8.92
C ASN A 3 6.57 10.09 -9.58
N CYS A 4 6.05 9.96 -10.80
CA CYS A 4 6.00 8.68 -11.51
C CYS A 4 7.36 7.98 -11.47
N CYS A 5 7.37 6.72 -11.04
CA CYS A 5 8.52 5.83 -10.96
C CYS A 5 9.66 6.27 -10.03
N LYS A 6 9.51 7.37 -9.29
CA LYS A 6 10.45 7.77 -8.24
C LYS A 6 10.28 6.88 -7.01
N CYS A 7 11.37 6.72 -6.26
CA CYS A 7 11.37 5.94 -5.04
C CYS A 7 11.58 6.79 -3.80
N PHE A 8 10.99 6.33 -2.70
CA PHE A 8 11.05 6.97 -1.40
C PHE A 8 11.30 5.93 -0.33
N GLU A 9 12.04 6.30 0.71
CA GLU A 9 12.08 5.55 1.96
C GLU A 9 11.11 6.21 2.94
N LEU A 10 10.22 5.40 3.52
CA LEU A 10 9.23 5.81 4.51
C LEU A 10 9.65 5.23 5.86
N ALA A 11 9.64 6.04 6.91
CA ALA A 11 9.84 5.61 8.28
C ALA A 11 8.56 5.85 9.08
N TRP A 12 7.98 4.81 9.68
CA TRP A 12 6.78 4.99 10.51
C TRP A 12 7.09 5.71 11.81
N THR A 13 6.26 6.70 12.12
CA THR A 13 6.27 7.46 13.37
C THR A 13 5.14 7.04 14.32
N ASP A 14 4.15 6.30 13.82
CA ASP A 14 3.04 5.75 14.59
C ASP A 14 2.85 4.24 14.37
N GLY A 15 2.09 3.62 15.29
CA GLY A 15 1.69 2.22 15.21
C GLY A 15 2.79 1.21 15.55
N PRO A 16 2.49 -0.10 15.49
CA PRO A 16 3.44 -1.18 15.79
C PRO A 16 4.68 -1.27 14.88
N ALA A 17 4.74 -0.49 13.80
CA ALA A 17 5.88 -0.46 12.88
C ALA A 17 6.85 0.71 13.14
N VAL A 18 6.68 1.49 14.22
CA VAL A 18 7.57 2.60 14.57
C VAL A 18 9.05 2.19 14.49
N GLY A 19 9.85 3.02 13.81
CA GLY A 19 11.27 2.79 13.59
C GLY A 19 11.61 1.83 12.44
N LYS A 20 10.63 1.13 11.86
CA LYS A 20 10.83 0.37 10.62
C LYS A 20 10.86 1.30 9.42
N ARG A 21 11.63 0.90 8.41
CA ARG A 21 11.79 1.62 7.15
C ARG A 21 11.25 0.78 6.00
N LEU A 22 10.46 1.40 5.13
CA LEU A 22 9.89 0.80 3.93
C LEU A 22 10.32 1.59 2.70
N ARG A 23 10.94 0.92 1.74
CA ARG A 23 11.26 1.52 0.44
C ARG A 23 10.12 1.26 -0.53
N VAL A 24 9.63 2.31 -1.17
CA VAL A 24 8.48 2.26 -2.09
C VAL A 24 8.82 2.92 -3.41
N GLN A 25 8.17 2.46 -4.48
CA GLN A 25 8.16 3.12 -5.78
C GLN A 25 6.76 3.64 -6.08
N VAL A 26 6.66 4.87 -6.55
CA VAL A 26 5.38 5.46 -6.97
C VAL A 26 4.98 4.88 -8.32
N VAL A 27 3.98 4.00 -8.31
CA VAL A 27 3.41 3.38 -9.53
C VAL A 27 2.10 4.03 -9.97
N ASN A 28 1.53 4.90 -9.13
CA ASN A 28 0.33 5.66 -9.41
C ASN A 28 0.32 6.91 -8.52
N GLU A 29 -0.24 8.01 -9.01
CA GLU A 29 -0.61 9.16 -8.19
C GLU A 29 -2.13 9.15 -8.01
N GLY A 30 -2.58 9.14 -6.76
CA GLY A 30 -4.00 9.25 -6.44
C GLY A 30 -4.56 10.62 -6.81
N GLY A 31 -5.87 10.66 -7.10
CA GLY A 31 -6.61 11.92 -7.23
C GLY A 31 -6.66 12.68 -5.90
N ASN A 32 -6.92 13.99 -6.00
CA ASN A 32 -6.90 14.99 -4.93
C ASN A 32 -7.35 14.42 -3.57
N SER A 33 -6.42 14.22 -2.63
CA SER A 33 -6.79 13.84 -1.27
C SER A 33 -7.63 14.98 -0.70
N THR A 34 -8.84 14.71 -0.23
CA THR A 34 -9.70 15.72 0.40
C THR A 34 -9.12 16.24 1.72
N THR A 35 -8.04 15.63 2.23
CA THR A 35 -7.15 16.22 3.23
C THR A 35 -6.18 17.20 2.55
N ALA A 36 -6.71 18.34 2.12
CA ALA A 36 -6.10 19.31 1.20
C ALA A 36 -4.74 19.93 1.60
N ASN A 37 -4.10 19.50 2.69
CA ASN A 37 -2.83 20.04 3.19
C ASN A 37 -1.78 18.98 3.60
N SER A 38 -1.99 17.69 3.32
CA SER A 38 -1.01 16.63 3.64
C SER A 38 -0.64 15.79 2.42
N ARG A 39 0.67 15.66 2.16
CA ARG A 39 1.18 14.62 1.26
C ARG A 39 0.93 13.26 1.90
N THR A 40 0.29 12.38 1.16
CA THR A 40 -0.11 11.05 1.66
C THR A 40 0.48 9.97 0.75
N PHE A 41 1.04 8.92 1.35
CA PHE A 41 1.45 7.72 0.63
C PHE A 41 0.37 6.65 0.79
N MET A 42 -0.18 6.17 -0.33
CA MET A 42 -1.06 5.01 -0.35
C MET A 42 -0.21 3.75 -0.60
N ILE A 43 0.05 2.97 0.44
CA ILE A 43 0.79 1.72 0.33
C ILE A 43 -0.15 0.64 -0.20
N LEU A 44 0.13 0.14 -1.41
CA LEU A 44 -0.66 -0.92 -2.02
C LEU A 44 -0.47 -2.24 -1.27
N THR A 45 -1.45 -2.60 -0.45
CA THR A 45 -1.53 -3.90 0.22
C THR A 45 -2.79 -4.61 -0.23
N PRO A 46 -2.71 -5.83 -0.80
CA PRO A 46 -3.91 -6.62 -1.06
C PRO A 46 -4.71 -6.81 0.24
N GLY A 47 -6.02 -6.60 0.16
CA GLY A 47 -6.88 -6.63 1.35
C GLY A 47 -6.85 -5.34 2.16
N GLY A 48 -6.24 -4.25 1.67
CA GLY A 48 -6.29 -2.91 2.27
C GLY A 48 -7.54 -2.09 1.92
N GLY A 49 -8.44 -2.64 1.11
CA GLY A 49 -9.68 -1.99 0.64
C GLY A 49 -9.53 -1.39 -0.77
N VAL A 50 -10.59 -1.47 -1.56
CA VAL A 50 -10.63 -1.00 -2.95
C VAL A 50 -10.85 0.51 -3.10
N GLY A 51 -11.24 1.18 -2.02
CA GLY A 51 -11.57 2.60 -2.04
C GLY A 51 -12.75 2.91 -2.96
N PRO A 52 -12.78 4.08 -3.63
CA PRO A 52 -13.91 4.48 -4.47
C PRO A 52 -14.06 3.63 -5.75
N ASN A 53 -12.96 3.04 -6.24
CA ASN A 53 -12.90 2.36 -7.54
C ASN A 53 -13.06 0.84 -7.39
N ILE A 54 -14.25 0.40 -7.01
CA ILE A 54 -14.55 -1.01 -6.71
C ILE A 54 -14.40 -1.96 -7.92
N GLN A 55 -14.61 -1.41 -9.11
CA GLN A 55 -14.79 -2.17 -10.36
C GLN A 55 -13.57 -2.99 -10.76
N GLY A 56 -12.36 -2.55 -10.40
CA GLY A 56 -11.13 -3.23 -10.80
C GLY A 56 -10.99 -4.63 -10.19
N CYS A 57 -11.12 -4.72 -8.86
CA CYS A 57 -11.04 -6.01 -8.17
C CYS A 57 -12.26 -6.89 -8.47
N GLU A 58 -13.44 -6.28 -8.58
CA GLU A 58 -14.68 -6.99 -8.93
C GLU A 58 -14.56 -7.67 -10.30
N ALA A 59 -14.13 -6.95 -11.33
CA ALA A 59 -13.98 -7.49 -12.68
C ALA A 59 -12.87 -8.56 -12.77
N GLN A 60 -11.80 -8.45 -11.97
CA GLN A 60 -10.67 -9.37 -12.07
C GLN A 60 -10.85 -10.66 -11.27
N TYR A 61 -11.55 -10.62 -10.12
CA TYR A 61 -11.59 -11.75 -9.18
C TYR A 61 -12.96 -12.05 -8.57
N GLY A 62 -13.95 -11.16 -8.74
CA GLY A 62 -15.11 -11.11 -7.86
C GLY A 62 -14.71 -10.53 -6.48
N TYR A 63 -15.34 -9.43 -6.07
CA TYR A 63 -14.91 -8.66 -4.90
C TYR A 63 -15.85 -8.86 -3.70
N ASP A 64 -15.35 -9.48 -2.62
CA ASP A 64 -15.98 -9.48 -1.29
C ASP A 64 -14.98 -9.82 -0.16
N TRP A 65 -13.90 -9.04 -0.01
CA TRP A 65 -12.84 -9.32 0.97
C TRP A 65 -12.80 -8.32 2.14
N GLY A 66 -13.96 -7.80 2.55
CA GLY A 66 -14.09 -6.90 3.69
C GLY A 66 -14.42 -5.46 3.33
N ARG A 67 -13.96 -4.52 4.16
CA ARG A 67 -14.40 -3.12 4.11
C ARG A 67 -13.94 -2.43 2.82
N LYS A 68 -14.83 -1.61 2.23
CA LYS A 68 -14.48 -0.75 1.08
C LYS A 68 -13.21 0.08 1.32
N TYR A 69 -13.08 0.64 2.54
CA TYR A 69 -11.89 1.33 3.02
C TYR A 69 -11.31 0.54 4.20
N GLY A 70 -10.06 0.09 4.08
CA GLY A 70 -9.37 -0.73 5.10
C GLY A 70 -9.38 -2.24 4.84
N GLY A 71 -10.31 -2.74 4.02
CA GLY A 71 -10.38 -4.14 3.57
C GLY A 71 -10.55 -5.14 4.72
N VAL A 72 -9.72 -6.20 4.74
CA VAL A 72 -9.76 -7.22 5.79
C VAL A 72 -9.35 -6.64 7.14
N VAL A 73 -9.84 -7.16 8.25
CA VAL A 73 -9.64 -6.55 9.59
C VAL A 73 -8.72 -7.35 10.52
N LYS A 74 -8.32 -8.55 10.10
CA LYS A 74 -7.40 -9.44 10.82
C LYS A 74 -6.62 -10.32 9.84
N ALA A 75 -5.54 -10.94 10.32
CA ALA A 75 -4.65 -11.73 9.49
C ALA A 75 -5.32 -12.99 8.91
N GLU A 76 -6.23 -13.60 9.66
CA GLU A 76 -6.93 -14.82 9.28
C GLU A 76 -7.79 -14.62 8.03
N ASP A 77 -8.32 -13.41 7.84
CA ASP A 77 -9.15 -13.07 6.68
C ASP A 77 -8.33 -13.00 5.38
N CYS A 78 -7.00 -12.95 5.44
CA CYS A 78 -6.17 -12.97 4.23
C CYS A 78 -6.37 -14.23 3.38
N VAL A 79 -6.82 -15.34 3.99
CA VAL A 79 -7.12 -16.59 3.27
C VAL A 79 -8.30 -16.44 2.29
N THR A 80 -9.14 -15.43 2.47
CA THR A 80 -10.30 -15.17 1.60
C THR A 80 -9.92 -14.51 0.28
N LEU A 81 -8.70 -13.96 0.18
CA LEU A 81 -8.19 -13.36 -1.04
C LEU A 81 -7.70 -14.44 -2.02
N PRO A 82 -7.68 -14.14 -3.34
CA PRO A 82 -6.99 -14.96 -4.32
C PRO A 82 -5.55 -15.30 -3.90
N GLU A 83 -5.12 -16.54 -4.08
CA GLU A 83 -3.83 -17.07 -3.59
C GLU A 83 -2.64 -16.14 -3.90
N ARG A 84 -2.57 -15.64 -5.14
CA ARG A 84 -1.52 -14.71 -5.60
C ARG A 84 -1.45 -13.37 -4.86
N LEU A 85 -2.50 -13.01 -4.11
CA LEU A 85 -2.59 -11.76 -3.34
C LEU A 85 -2.32 -11.97 -1.85
N GLN A 86 -2.36 -13.21 -1.36
CA GLN A 86 -2.32 -13.50 0.08
C GLN A 86 -1.00 -13.07 0.72
N ALA A 87 0.14 -13.27 0.03
CA ALA A 87 1.45 -12.87 0.57
C ALA A 87 1.52 -11.36 0.89
N GLY A 88 0.98 -10.53 0.01
CA GLY A 88 0.89 -9.08 0.23
C GLY A 88 -0.08 -8.69 1.34
N CYS A 89 -1.17 -9.45 1.51
CA CYS A 89 -2.09 -9.26 2.63
C CYS A 89 -1.42 -9.61 3.97
N TYR A 90 -0.75 -10.76 4.04
CA TYR A 90 -0.04 -11.20 5.24
C TYR A 90 1.14 -10.29 5.61
N TRP A 91 1.78 -9.62 4.64
CA TRP A 91 2.83 -8.63 4.93
C TRP A 91 2.35 -7.54 5.91
N ARG A 92 1.11 -7.04 5.75
CA ARG A 92 0.52 -6.00 6.61
C ARG A 92 0.46 -6.45 8.07
N TRP A 93 0.18 -7.73 8.30
CA TRP A 93 0.03 -8.30 9.64
C TRP A 93 1.35 -8.82 10.23
N ASN A 94 2.23 -9.37 9.40
CA ASN A 94 3.46 -10.00 9.86
C ASN A 94 4.60 -8.99 10.01
N TRP A 95 4.80 -8.16 8.98
CA TRP A 95 5.90 -7.21 8.95
C TRP A 95 5.46 -5.85 9.46
N ALA A 96 4.35 -5.29 8.97
CA ALA A 96 3.84 -4.00 9.46
C ALA A 96 3.09 -4.11 10.81
N ARG A 97 2.69 -5.33 11.21
CA ARG A 97 2.08 -5.65 12.52
C ARG A 97 0.74 -4.95 12.78
N GLY A 98 -0.01 -4.58 11.73
CA GLY A 98 -1.35 -4.00 11.89
C GLY A 98 -1.87 -3.29 10.65
N ASP A 99 -3.07 -2.73 10.75
CA ASP A 99 -3.63 -1.89 9.69
C ASP A 99 -2.90 -0.53 9.65
N VAL A 100 -2.15 -0.29 8.57
CA VAL A 100 -1.26 0.88 8.42
C VAL A 100 -1.99 2.17 8.06
N ASN A 101 -3.31 2.10 7.86
CA ASN A 101 -4.12 3.27 7.51
C ASN A 101 -4.07 4.33 8.61
N GLY A 102 -3.72 5.57 8.21
CA GLY A 102 -3.66 6.72 9.12
C GLY A 102 -2.42 6.80 10.00
N TRP A 103 -1.45 5.89 9.89
CA TRP A 103 -0.19 6.01 10.62
C TRP A 103 0.70 7.10 10.01
N GLY A 104 1.31 7.91 10.86
CA GLY A 104 2.30 8.90 10.47
C GLY A 104 3.58 8.28 9.90
N ILE A 105 4.20 9.02 9.00
CA ILE A 105 5.49 8.68 8.39
C ILE A 105 6.35 9.92 8.24
N ASP A 106 7.65 9.74 8.39
CA ASP A 106 8.66 10.58 7.77
C ASP A 106 9.07 9.95 6.43
N TYR A 107 9.46 10.76 5.44
CA TYR A 107 9.90 10.23 4.15
C TYR A 107 10.99 11.06 3.50
N GLU A 108 11.83 10.37 2.74
CA GLU A 108 12.85 10.98 1.87
C GLU A 108 12.88 10.31 0.50
N ARG A 109 13.27 11.07 -0.53
CA ARG A 109 13.48 10.52 -1.87
C ARG A 109 14.80 9.76 -1.89
N ILE A 110 14.79 8.57 -2.48
CA ILE A 110 15.98 7.72 -2.65
C ILE A 110 16.20 7.34 -4.11
N GLU A 111 17.38 6.80 -4.42
CA GLU A 111 17.57 6.02 -5.65
C GLU A 111 16.72 4.75 -5.60
N CYS A 112 16.11 4.38 -6.73
CA CYS A 112 15.26 3.20 -6.78
C CYS A 112 16.07 1.91 -6.66
N PRO A 113 15.81 1.06 -5.65
CA PRO A 113 16.39 -0.26 -5.57
C PRO A 113 15.96 -1.11 -6.78
N ARG A 114 16.85 -1.98 -7.25
CA ARG A 114 16.59 -2.84 -8.42
C ARG A 114 15.40 -3.76 -8.18
N GLU A 115 15.19 -4.20 -6.94
CA GLU A 115 14.08 -5.05 -6.53
C GLU A 115 12.71 -4.41 -6.83
N LEU A 116 12.62 -3.07 -6.84
CA LEU A 116 11.39 -2.37 -7.22
C LEU A 116 11.30 -2.15 -8.73
N THR A 117 12.40 -1.71 -9.36
CA THR A 117 12.39 -1.39 -10.80
C THR A 117 12.27 -2.63 -11.67
N ASP A 118 12.81 -3.76 -11.23
CA ASP A 118 12.75 -5.03 -11.97
C ASP A 118 11.33 -5.62 -11.92
N VAL A 119 10.56 -5.31 -10.86
CA VAL A 119 9.13 -5.69 -10.75
C VAL A 119 8.23 -4.77 -11.55
N SER A 120 8.44 -3.45 -11.46
CA SER A 120 7.58 -2.47 -12.14
C SER A 120 7.93 -2.25 -13.61
N GLY A 121 9.17 -2.54 -14.01
CA GLY A 121 9.71 -2.20 -15.33
C GLY A 121 9.93 -0.69 -15.53
N CYS A 122 9.84 0.14 -14.48
CA CYS A 122 9.92 1.60 -14.61
C CYS A 122 11.06 2.23 -13.82
N LYS A 123 11.64 3.29 -14.39
CA LYS A 123 12.68 4.15 -13.81
C LYS A 123 12.35 5.62 -14.11
N ALA A 124 12.61 6.50 -13.15
CA ALA A 124 12.35 7.94 -13.25
C ALA A 124 13.51 8.73 -13.88
#